data_AF-G7ELQ1-F1
#
_entry.id   AF-G7ELQ1-F1
#
_cell.length_a   1.000
_cell.length_b   1.000
_cell.length_c   1.000
_cell.angle_alpha   90.00
_cell.angle_beta   90.00
_cell.angle_gamma   90.00
#
_symmetry.space_group_name_H-M   'P 1'
#
loop_
_entity.id
_entity.type
_entity.pdbx_description
1 polymer ?
#
loop_
_entity_poly.entity_id
_entity_poly.type
_entity_poly.pdbx_seq_one_letter_code
_entity_poly.pdbx_strand_id
1 'polypeptide(L)'
;MLFSKVFVVGATALTITQNDLGAQTCDNYSIIVAGPAASVKYKIKGATNQIELGELTGQNKLEVGDITEFEVTSASNTEVIIQGF
;
A
#
# COMPACT_ATOMS: atom_id res chain seq x y z
N MET A 1 -12.32 -10.40 0.41
CA MET A 1 -11.04 -10.07 -0.23
C MET A 1 -11.27 -10.02 -1.73
N LEU A 2 -11.27 -8.82 -2.30
CA LEU A 2 -11.48 -8.55 -3.74
C LEU A 2 -10.20 -8.83 -4.54
N PHE A 3 -9.05 -8.45 -4.01
CA PHE A 3 -7.74 -8.79 -4.57
C PHE A 3 -6.67 -8.93 -3.49
N SER A 4 -5.57 -9.59 -3.84
CA SER A 4 -4.31 -9.58 -3.08
C SER A 4 -3.15 -9.54 -4.06
N LYS A 5 -2.24 -8.59 -3.89
CA LYS A 5 -1.06 -8.39 -4.75
C LYS A 5 0.18 -8.25 -3.89
N VAL A 6 1.26 -8.88 -4.32
CA VAL A 6 2.57 -8.85 -3.66
C VAL A 6 3.51 -7.98 -4.49
N PHE A 7 4.21 -7.08 -3.81
CA PHE A 7 5.21 -6.20 -4.39
C PHE A 7 6.53 -6.37 -3.65
N VAL A 8 7.64 -6.40 -4.39
CA VAL A 8 8.98 -6.35 -3.80
C VAL A 8 9.46 -4.91 -3.86
N VAL A 9 9.65 -4.30 -2.69
CA VAL A 9 10.07 -2.91 -2.55
C VAL A 9 11.53 -2.89 -2.10
N GLY A 10 12.39 -2.20 -2.86
CA GLY A 10 13.80 -2.02 -2.53
C GLY A 10 14.09 -0.64 -1.93
N ALA A 11 15.36 -0.25 -1.99
CA ALA A 11 15.88 1.04 -1.50
C ALA A 11 15.28 2.27 -2.21
N THR A 12 14.64 2.08 -3.36
CA THR A 12 13.96 3.13 -4.12
C THR A 12 12.46 3.04 -3.89
N ALA A 13 11.81 4.19 -3.71
CA ALA A 13 10.36 4.26 -3.58
C ALA A 13 9.68 3.60 -4.79
N LEU A 14 8.70 2.75 -4.52
CA LEU A 14 7.85 2.11 -5.51
C LEU A 14 6.46 2.74 -5.45
N THR A 15 6.02 3.28 -6.58
CA THR A 15 4.64 3.75 -6.76
C THR A 15 3.79 2.60 -7.31
N ILE A 16 2.68 2.31 -6.62
CA ILE A 16 1.70 1.28 -6.98
C ILE A 16 0.36 2.01 -7.21
N THR A 17 -0.16 1.93 -8.42
CA THR A 17 -1.42 2.56 -8.79
C THR A 17 -2.58 1.58 -8.69
N GLN A 18 -3.81 2.09 -8.76
CA GLN A 18 -4.99 1.24 -8.83
C GLN A 18 -4.94 0.25 -10.01
N ASN A 19 -4.29 0.61 -11.13
CA ASN A 19 -4.12 -0.27 -12.28
C ASN A 19 -3.23 -1.49 -11.96
N ASP A 20 -2.17 -1.29 -11.17
CA ASP A 20 -1.29 -2.37 -10.71
C ASP A 20 -2.03 -3.36 -9.79
N LEU A 21 -3.08 -2.86 -9.12
CA LEU A 21 -3.99 -3.64 -8.27
C LEU A 21 -5.16 -4.28 -9.05
N GLY A 22 -5.29 -4.00 -10.35
CA GLY A 22 -6.35 -4.56 -11.21
C GLY A 22 -7.55 -3.63 -11.44
N ALA A 23 -7.40 -2.33 -11.23
CA ALA A 23 -8.39 -1.27 -11.47
C ALA A 23 -9.72 -1.46 -10.71
N GLN A 24 -9.69 -2.03 -9.51
CA GLN A 24 -10.87 -2.20 -8.67
C GLN A 24 -10.99 -1.10 -7.61
N THR A 25 -12.23 -0.68 -7.34
CA THR A 25 -12.59 0.16 -6.20
C THR A 25 -12.76 -0.72 -4.96
N CYS A 26 -12.26 -0.27 -3.81
CA CYS A 26 -12.33 -1.00 -2.55
C CYS A 26 -12.57 -0.02 -1.41
N ASP A 27 -13.41 -0.44 -0.47
CA ASP A 27 -13.75 0.37 0.70
C ASP A 27 -12.66 0.32 1.77
N ASN A 28 -11.90 -0.79 1.80
CA ASN A 28 -10.85 -1.01 2.80
C ASN A 28 -9.63 -1.70 2.18
N TYR A 29 -8.46 -1.40 2.75
CA TYR A 29 -7.19 -2.01 2.36
C TYR A 29 -6.49 -2.61 3.58
N SER A 30 -5.82 -3.75 3.39
CA SER A 30 -4.83 -4.26 4.34
C SER A 30 -3.46 -4.27 3.69
N ILE A 31 -2.48 -3.74 4.41
CA ILE A 31 -1.08 -3.75 4.01
C ILE A 31 -0.31 -4.66 4.95
N ILE A 32 0.33 -5.67 4.41
CA ILE A 32 1.16 -6.60 5.16
C ILE A 32 2.60 -6.38 4.70
N VAL A 33 3.47 -5.99 5.63
CA VAL A 33 4.90 -5.83 5.37
C VAL A 33 5.62 -7.05 5.94
N ALA A 34 6.09 -7.93 5.06
CA ALA A 34 6.74 -9.20 5.40
C ALA A 34 8.27 -9.07 5.42
N GLY A 35 8.78 -8.06 6.14
CA GLY A 35 10.21 -7.78 6.23
C GLY A 35 10.54 -6.60 7.12
N PRO A 36 11.73 -5.99 6.97
CA PRO A 36 12.12 -4.82 7.75
C PRO A 36 11.17 -3.65 7.50
N ALA A 37 11.19 -2.69 8.42
CA ALA A 37 10.32 -1.52 8.40
C ALA A 37 10.26 -0.87 7.01
N ALA A 38 9.05 -0.76 6.47
CA ALA A 38 8.77 -0.03 5.24
C ALA A 38 7.84 1.15 5.56
N SER A 39 8.03 2.27 4.89
CA SER A 39 7.10 3.40 4.95
C SER A 39 6.11 3.31 3.80
N VAL A 40 4.82 3.56 4.09
CA VAL A 40 3.77 3.56 3.08
C VAL A 40 3.00 4.88 3.11
N LYS A 41 2.95 5.55 1.97
CA LYS A 41 2.07 6.69 1.74
C LYS A 41 0.97 6.27 0.79
N TYR A 42 -0.20 6.89 0.91
CA TYR A 42 -1.30 6.62 -0.01
C TYR A 42 -2.10 7.87 -0.35
N LYS A 43 -2.81 7.81 -1.47
CA LYS A 43 -3.69 8.87 -2.00
C LYS A 43 -5.08 8.32 -2.25
N ILE A 44 -6.13 9.07 -1.89
CA ILE A 44 -7.54 8.70 -2.09
C ILE A 44 -8.15 9.56 -3.22
N LYS A 45 -9.09 8.98 -3.98
CA LYS A 45 -9.78 9.69 -5.07
C LYS A 45 -10.62 10.87 -4.55
N GLY A 46 -10.44 12.05 -5.14
CA GLY A 46 -11.31 13.22 -4.89
C GLY A 46 -10.84 14.18 -3.78
N ALA A 47 -9.75 13.88 -3.06
CA ALA A 47 -9.07 14.81 -2.18
C ALA A 47 -7.59 14.45 -2.05
N THR A 48 -6.68 15.42 -2.16
CA THR A 48 -5.25 15.24 -1.88
C THR A 48 -5.03 15.15 -0.36
N ASN A 49 -5.56 14.09 0.26
CA ASN A 49 -5.30 13.77 1.64
C ASN A 49 -4.22 12.69 1.65
N GLN A 50 -2.99 13.13 1.86
CA GLN A 50 -1.88 12.25 2.14
C GLN A 50 -1.96 11.91 3.63
N ILE A 51 -2.24 10.65 3.94
CA ILE A 51 -2.00 10.13 5.28
C ILE A 51 -0.72 9.31 5.16
N GLU A 52 0.31 9.74 5.88
CA GLU A 52 1.56 9.00 5.97
C GLU A 52 1.38 7.89 7.00
N LEU A 53 1.46 6.66 6.52
CA LEU A 53 1.68 5.52 7.40
C LEU A 53 3.19 5.43 7.52
N GLY A 54 3.70 5.70 8.72
CA GLY A 54 5.14 5.67 9.00
C GLY A 54 5.76 4.30 8.79
N GLU A 55 6.80 3.98 9.56
CA GLU A 55 7.42 2.66 9.49
C GLU A 55 6.45 1.56 9.96
N LEU A 56 6.07 0.67 9.05
CA LEU A 56 5.17 -0.45 9.27
C LEU A 56 5.95 -1.76 9.36
N THR A 57 5.52 -2.65 10.26
CA THR A 57 5.91 -4.07 10.30
C THR A 57 4.66 -4.92 10.52
N GLY A 58 4.61 -6.12 9.94
CA GLY A 58 3.46 -7.01 10.08
C GLY A 58 2.21 -6.53 9.33
N GLN A 59 1.02 -6.96 9.79
CA GLN A 59 -0.26 -6.63 9.15
C GLN A 59 -0.85 -5.35 9.73
N ASN A 60 -1.13 -4.39 8.84
CA ASN A 60 -1.76 -3.12 9.15
C ASN A 60 -3.05 -3.00 8.34
N LYS A 61 -4.16 -2.65 9.01
CA LYS A 61 -5.45 -2.44 8.38
C LYS A 61 -5.68 -0.95 8.17
N LEU A 62 -6.10 -0.58 6.98
CA LEU A 62 -6.44 0.79 6.60
C LEU A 62 -7.91 0.84 6.19
N GLU A 63 -8.68 1.57 6.97
CA GLU A 63 -10.09 1.81 6.71
C GLU A 63 -10.22 3.15 5.98
N VAL A 64 -9.80 3.12 4.72
CA VAL A 64 -9.69 4.31 3.86
C VAL A 64 -10.39 3.99 2.55
N GLY A 65 -11.24 4.91 2.09
CA GLY A 65 -11.97 4.76 0.83
C GLY A 65 -11.03 4.68 -0.38
N ASP A 66 -11.59 4.63 -1.59
CA ASP A 66 -10.88 4.35 -2.85
C ASP A 66 -9.48 4.97 -2.99
N ILE A 67 -8.46 4.21 -2.62
CA ILE A 67 -7.05 4.55 -2.82
C ILE A 67 -6.73 4.47 -4.31
N THR A 68 -6.14 5.53 -4.83
CA THR A 68 -5.69 5.61 -6.23
C THR A 68 -4.22 5.24 -6.38
N GLU A 69 -3.42 5.46 -5.34
CA GLU A 69 -1.96 5.31 -5.37
C GLU A 69 -1.43 4.97 -3.97
N PHE A 70 -0.46 4.05 -3.93
CA PHE A 70 0.45 3.83 -2.82
C PHE A 70 1.87 4.19 -3.26
N GLU A 71 2.62 4.83 -2.37
CA GLU A 71 4.07 4.98 -2.50
C GLU A 71 4.71 4.26 -1.33
N VAL A 72 5.55 3.26 -1.63
CA VAL A 72 6.16 2.41 -0.62
C VAL A 72 7.66 2.54 -0.69
N THR A 73 8.32 2.75 0.44
CA THR A 73 9.78 2.86 0.53
C THR A 73 10.29 1.89 1.60
N SER A 74 11.34 1.14 1.31
CA SER A 74 12.03 0.32 2.32
C SER A 74 13.54 0.51 2.22
N ALA A 75 14.29 0.30 3.30
CA ALA A 75 15.74 0.36 3.28
C ALA A 75 16.38 -0.88 2.59
N SER A 76 15.61 -1.95 2.38
CA SER A 76 16.07 -3.19 1.75
C SER A 76 14.91 -3.94 1.10
N ASN A 77 15.20 -4.95 0.30
CA ASN A 77 14.17 -5.75 -0.38
C ASN A 77 13.16 -6.32 0.63
N THR A 78 11.94 -5.80 0.58
CA THR A 78 10.85 -6.13 1.48
C THR A 78 9.62 -6.48 0.67
N GLU A 79 8.99 -7.60 1.01
CA GLU A 79 7.71 -7.97 0.42
C GLU A 79 6.58 -7.18 1.10
N VAL A 80 5.78 -6.51 0.28
CA VAL A 80 4.61 -5.76 0.70
C VAL A 80 3.39 -6.32 -0.01
N ILE A 81 2.43 -6.77 0.77
CA ILE A 81 1.19 -7.36 0.28
C ILE A 81 0.09 -6.33 0.48
N ILE A 82 -0.60 -5.96 -0.60
CA ILE A 82 -1.76 -5.07 -0.57
C ILE A 82 -2.99 -5.91 -0.88
N GLN A 83 -3.97 -5.85 0.02
CA GLN A 83 -5.24 -6.57 -0.09
C GLN A 83 -6.39 -5.57 -0.09
N GLY A 84 -7.27 -5.65 -1.08
CA GLY A 84 -8.52 -4.89 -1.12
C GLY A 84 -9.69 -5.72 -0.62
N PHE A 85 -10.59 -5.11 0.15
CA PHE A 85 -11.81 -5.73 0.68
C PHE A 85 -13.06 -4.98 0.27
#